data_AF-E1LRN7-F1
#
_entry.id   AF-E1LRN7-F1
#
_cell.length_a   1.000
_cell.length_b   1.000
_cell.length_c   1.000
_cell.angle_alpha   90.00
_cell.angle_beta   90.00
_cell.angle_gamma   90.00
#
_symmetry.space_group_name_H-M   'P 1'
#
loop_
_entity.id
_entity.type
_entity.pdbx_description
1 polymer ?
#
loop_
_entity_poly.entity_id
_entity_poly.type
_entity_poly.pdbx_seq_one_letter_code
_entity_poly.pdbx_strand_id
1 'polypeptide(L)'
;MGKLFHIRPTKNYGLTNQKLFANYGSVPVVVNSSQNNGIGGFGDLEPTERGNMITFSDTTTSDSIFYQPNDFIGYSHVQGMFPYEEWNKYSLLYFVICFRTATKGKFDYGNKFNRDKAKEILVTIPYHNNKIAFKYMENYIKALEAYLTVTNLRDYHLTKNDEKVLDKFAKLSDTKSRGVGGLCLFQIARCIEMVFWN
;
A
#
# COMPACT_ATOMS: atom_id res chain seq x y z
N MET A 1 7.41 13.29 -2.57
CA MET A 1 6.23 13.19 -1.66
C MET A 1 5.96 14.43 -0.83
N GLY A 2 6.97 15.13 -0.33
CA GLY A 2 6.79 16.19 0.68
C GLY A 2 5.90 17.38 0.28
N LYS A 3 5.57 17.53 -1.01
CA LYS A 3 4.60 18.52 -1.51
C LYS A 3 3.14 18.07 -1.50
N LEU A 4 2.89 16.76 -1.41
CA LEU A 4 1.55 16.18 -1.47
C LEU A 4 1.05 15.75 -0.08
N PHE A 5 1.97 15.30 0.79
CA PHE A 5 1.66 14.77 2.11
C PHE A 5 2.56 15.37 3.19
N HIS A 6 1.96 15.69 4.33
CA HIS A 6 2.67 15.79 5.60
C HIS A 6 2.91 14.37 6.13
N ILE A 7 4.17 14.01 6.42
CA ILE A 7 4.52 12.68 6.90
C ILE A 7 5.01 12.78 8.35
N ARG A 8 4.41 12.00 9.26
CA ARG A 8 4.78 11.92 10.68
C ARG A 8 4.56 10.51 11.24
N PRO A 9 5.14 10.13 12.40
CA PRO A 9 4.75 8.89 13.05
C PRO A 9 3.27 8.92 13.40
N THR A 10 2.64 7.76 13.33
CA THR A 10 1.31 7.57 13.91
C THR A 10 1.40 7.62 15.43
N LYS A 11 0.37 8.14 16.09
CA LYS A 11 0.26 8.10 17.55
C LYS A 11 0.05 6.66 18.00
N ASN A 12 0.71 6.26 19.09
CA ASN A 12 0.54 4.96 19.72
C ASN A 12 0.36 5.13 21.23
N TYR A 13 -0.18 4.10 21.89
CA TYR A 13 -0.41 4.10 23.33
C TYR A 13 0.84 3.82 24.19
N GLY A 14 1.98 3.49 23.57
CA GLY A 14 3.20 3.08 24.29
C GLY A 14 3.07 1.75 25.04
N LEU A 15 2.08 0.92 24.68
CA LEU A 15 1.80 -0.35 25.32
C LEU A 15 2.57 -1.50 24.68
N THR A 16 2.82 -2.56 25.47
CA THR A 16 3.32 -3.83 24.95
C THR A 16 2.22 -4.58 24.19
N ASN A 17 2.59 -5.47 23.28
CA ASN A 17 1.63 -6.32 22.56
C ASN A 17 0.68 -7.06 23.51
N GLN A 18 1.18 -7.59 24.63
CA GLN A 18 0.36 -8.30 25.61
C GLN A 18 -0.77 -7.42 26.16
N LYS A 19 -0.52 -6.12 26.38
CA LYS A 19 -1.55 -5.19 26.85
C LYS A 19 -2.45 -4.71 25.72
N LEU A 20 -1.88 -4.46 24.55
CA LEU A 20 -2.59 -3.94 23.39
C LEU A 20 -3.60 -4.94 22.81
N PHE A 21 -3.33 -6.24 22.95
CA PHE A 21 -4.19 -7.34 22.51
C PHE A 21 -4.75 -8.17 23.68
N ALA A 22 -4.79 -7.59 24.89
CA ALA A 22 -5.25 -8.31 26.08
C ALA A 22 -6.75 -8.68 26.01
N ASN A 23 -7.54 -7.78 25.43
CA ASN A 23 -8.99 -7.91 25.31
C ASN A 23 -9.38 -8.01 23.85
N TYR A 24 -10.50 -8.68 23.59
CA TYR A 24 -11.12 -8.68 22.28
C TYR A 24 -11.69 -7.30 21.97
N GLY A 25 -11.34 -6.78 20.80
CA GLY A 25 -11.92 -5.54 20.27
C GLY A 25 -11.98 -5.56 18.75
N SER A 26 -12.48 -4.47 18.18
CA SER A 26 -12.73 -4.35 16.74
C SER A 26 -11.87 -3.27 16.07
N VAL A 27 -11.06 -2.53 16.82
CA VAL A 27 -10.23 -1.47 16.25
C VAL A 27 -8.93 -2.07 15.75
N PRO A 28 -8.60 -1.95 14.45
CA PRO A 28 -7.38 -2.54 13.91
C PRO A 28 -6.14 -1.86 14.49
N VAL A 29 -5.12 -2.66 14.78
CA VAL A 29 -3.80 -2.16 15.20
C VAL A 29 -2.84 -2.29 14.02
N VAL A 30 -2.43 -1.14 13.48
CA VAL A 30 -1.49 -1.09 12.35
C VAL A 30 -0.08 -1.13 12.90
N VAL A 31 0.59 -2.27 12.75
CA VAL A 31 1.93 -2.56 13.22
C VAL A 31 2.97 -2.46 12.11
N ASN A 32 4.23 -2.60 12.49
CA ASN A 32 5.36 -2.69 11.58
C ASN A 32 5.41 -4.05 10.85
N SER A 33 4.52 -4.24 9.87
CA SER A 33 4.41 -5.44 9.06
C SER A 33 4.27 -5.11 7.58
N SER A 34 4.78 -5.98 6.72
CA SER A 34 4.55 -5.97 5.26
C SER A 34 3.40 -6.88 4.83
N GLN A 35 2.70 -7.50 5.78
CA GLN A 35 1.60 -8.41 5.55
C GLN A 35 0.28 -7.83 6.07
N ASN A 36 -0.85 -8.36 5.57
CA ASN A 36 -2.17 -8.13 6.15
C ASN A 36 -2.57 -6.64 6.28
N ASN A 37 -2.25 -5.81 5.29
CA ASN A 37 -2.45 -4.36 5.34
C ASN A 37 -1.76 -3.66 6.54
N GLY A 38 -0.73 -4.28 7.10
CA GLY A 38 -0.06 -3.85 8.33
C GLY A 38 -0.83 -4.18 9.60
N ILE A 39 -1.98 -4.87 9.54
CA ILE A 39 -2.82 -5.17 10.70
C ILE A 39 -2.22 -6.36 11.47
N GLY A 40 -1.77 -6.10 12.69
CA GLY A 40 -1.21 -7.12 13.59
C GLY A 40 -2.27 -7.81 14.46
N GLY A 41 -3.47 -7.24 14.52
CA GLY A 41 -4.58 -7.71 15.34
C GLY A 41 -5.58 -6.58 15.59
N PHE A 42 -6.50 -6.82 16.51
CA PHE A 42 -7.53 -5.85 16.90
C PHE A 42 -7.49 -5.60 18.40
N GLY A 43 -7.63 -4.34 18.78
CA GLY A 43 -7.69 -3.88 20.16
C GLY A 43 -9.07 -3.31 20.52
N ASP A 44 -9.30 -3.17 21.82
CA ASP A 44 -10.51 -2.59 22.43
C ASP A 44 -10.35 -1.10 22.79
N LEU A 45 -9.21 -0.51 22.45
CA LEU A 45 -8.92 0.91 22.67
C LEU A 45 -9.45 1.77 21.53
N GLU A 46 -9.67 3.05 21.83
CA GLU A 46 -10.04 4.04 20.82
C GLU A 46 -8.97 4.18 19.72
N PRO A 47 -9.36 4.46 18.48
CA PRO A 47 -8.41 4.70 17.40
C PRO A 47 -7.58 5.96 17.68
N THR A 48 -6.28 5.88 17.39
CA THR A 48 -5.36 7.01 17.58
C THR A 48 -5.20 7.85 16.31
N GLU A 49 -5.58 7.28 15.16
CA GLU A 49 -5.55 7.92 13.85
C GLU A 49 -6.84 7.62 13.09
N ARG A 50 -7.24 8.53 12.21
CA ARG A 50 -8.40 8.37 11.33
C ARG A 50 -8.04 7.54 10.11
N GLY A 51 -9.00 6.78 9.60
CA GLY A 51 -8.88 6.05 8.34
C GLY A 51 -8.80 6.97 7.13
N ASN A 52 -8.93 6.37 5.95
CA ASN A 52 -8.74 7.03 4.66
C ASN A 52 -7.35 7.70 4.55
N MET A 53 -6.31 6.98 4.93
CA MET A 53 -4.93 7.46 4.85
C MET A 53 -3.96 6.36 4.42
N ILE A 54 -2.75 6.78 4.04
CA ILE A 54 -1.67 5.84 3.70
C ILE A 54 -0.72 5.71 4.88
N THR A 55 -0.32 4.48 5.17
CA THR A 55 0.69 4.16 6.18
C THR A 55 1.86 3.43 5.55
N PHE A 56 3.05 3.58 6.12
CA PHE A 56 4.20 2.75 5.80
C PHE A 56 5.09 2.51 7.02
N SER A 57 5.88 1.44 7.02
CA SER A 57 6.89 1.22 8.05
C SER A 57 8.23 1.83 7.65
N ASP A 58 8.89 2.48 8.61
CA ASP A 58 10.20 3.10 8.40
C ASP A 58 11.41 2.17 8.61
N THR A 59 11.17 0.89 8.91
CA THR A 59 12.22 -0.11 9.19
C THR A 59 12.20 -1.31 8.25
N THR A 60 11.20 -1.41 7.36
CA THR A 60 11.04 -2.54 6.44
C THR A 60 11.15 -2.09 4.97
N THR A 61 10.73 -2.98 4.05
CA THR A 61 10.70 -2.71 2.60
C THR A 61 9.50 -1.84 2.21
N SER A 62 9.48 -1.44 0.93
CA SER A 62 8.33 -0.82 0.26
C SER A 62 7.05 -1.64 0.33
N ASP A 63 7.14 -2.93 0.67
CA ASP A 63 5.97 -3.79 0.77
C ASP A 63 5.07 -3.42 1.94
N SER A 64 5.56 -2.61 2.88
CA SER A 64 4.79 -2.09 4.02
C SER A 64 3.94 -0.85 3.71
N ILE A 65 3.86 -0.38 2.45
CA ILE A 65 3.04 0.78 2.08
C ILE A 65 1.60 0.32 1.83
N PHE A 66 0.67 0.86 2.61
CA PHE A 66 -0.72 0.40 2.72
C PHE A 66 -1.72 1.55 2.79
N TYR A 67 -2.94 1.30 2.32
CA TYR A 67 -4.09 2.17 2.54
C TYR A 67 -4.90 1.66 3.74
N GLN A 68 -5.21 2.54 4.69
CA GLN A 68 -6.03 2.22 5.85
C GLN A 68 -7.47 2.69 5.62
N PRO A 69 -8.43 1.80 5.36
CA PRO A 69 -9.83 2.19 5.12
C PRO A 69 -10.55 2.64 6.38
N ASN A 70 -10.17 2.09 7.54
CA ASN A 70 -10.83 2.30 8.83
C ASN A 70 -9.94 3.10 9.78
N ASP A 71 -10.56 3.75 10.75
CA ASP A 71 -9.86 4.29 11.92
C ASP A 71 -9.07 3.18 12.62
N PHE A 72 -7.89 3.51 13.13
CA PHE A 72 -6.95 2.50 13.63
C PHE A 72 -6.09 3.00 14.79
N ILE A 73 -5.49 2.05 15.49
CA ILE A 73 -4.47 2.31 16.50
C ILE A 73 -3.10 2.24 15.82
N GLY A 74 -2.39 3.35 15.82
CA GLY A 74 -1.01 3.44 15.36
C GLY A 74 -0.02 2.73 16.27
N TYR A 75 1.16 2.43 15.74
CA TYR A 75 2.19 1.65 16.42
C TYR A 75 3.59 2.24 16.18
N SER A 76 4.56 1.81 16.98
CA SER A 76 5.96 2.20 16.79
C SER A 76 6.45 1.83 15.38
N HIS A 77 7.28 2.71 14.79
CA HIS A 77 7.82 2.59 13.43
C HIS A 77 6.82 2.72 12.28
N VAL A 78 5.54 2.97 12.57
CA VAL A 78 4.52 3.25 11.55
C VAL A 78 4.43 4.75 11.30
N GLN A 79 4.53 5.13 10.02
CA GLN A 79 4.41 6.49 9.55
C GLN A 79 3.05 6.67 8.86
N GLY A 80 2.38 7.78 9.16
CA GLY A 80 1.17 8.20 8.47
C GLY A 80 1.47 9.28 7.43
N MET A 81 0.82 9.20 6.27
CA MET A 81 0.85 10.21 5.22
C MET A 81 -0.47 10.98 5.20
N PHE A 82 -0.43 12.24 5.62
CA PHE A 82 -1.58 13.14 5.74
C PHE A 82 -1.62 14.05 4.51
N PRO A 83 -2.58 13.88 3.58
CA PRO A 83 -2.62 14.68 2.38
C PRO A 83 -2.94 16.15 2.70
N TYR A 84 -2.32 17.09 1.97
CA TYR A 84 -2.62 18.52 2.13
C TYR A 84 -3.93 18.95 1.45
N GLU A 85 -4.38 18.17 0.48
CA GLU A 85 -5.67 18.32 -0.20
C GLU A 85 -6.55 17.11 0.16
N GLU A 86 -7.83 17.14 -0.19
CA GLU A 86 -8.72 16.01 0.08
C GLU A 86 -8.52 14.90 -0.97
N TRP A 87 -8.25 13.69 -0.50
CA TRP A 87 -8.10 12.49 -1.33
C TRP A 87 -9.10 11.44 -0.84
N ASN A 88 -9.82 10.81 -1.77
CA ASN A 88 -10.70 9.70 -1.44
C ASN A 88 -9.98 8.35 -1.50
N LYS A 89 -10.69 7.29 -1.10
CA LYS A 89 -10.24 5.90 -1.19
C LYS A 89 -9.54 5.62 -2.52
N TYR A 90 -10.20 5.84 -3.64
CA TYR A 90 -9.66 5.42 -4.94
C TYR A 90 -8.42 6.20 -5.36
N SER A 91 -8.35 7.50 -5.10
CA SER A 91 -7.13 8.27 -5.41
C SER A 91 -5.96 7.89 -4.51
N LEU A 92 -6.20 7.56 -3.24
CA LEU A 92 -5.16 7.05 -2.34
C LEU A 92 -4.69 5.65 -2.75
N LEU A 93 -5.59 4.74 -3.14
CA LEU A 93 -5.21 3.41 -3.62
C LEU A 93 -4.37 3.50 -4.90
N TYR A 94 -4.77 4.35 -5.85
CA TYR A 94 -3.96 4.64 -7.04
C TYR A 94 -2.56 5.13 -6.65
N PHE A 95 -2.49 6.04 -5.69
CA PHE A 95 -1.23 6.57 -5.21
C PHE A 95 -0.36 5.52 -4.53
N VAL A 96 -0.93 4.60 -3.75
CA VAL A 96 -0.19 3.47 -3.16
C VAL A 96 0.49 2.65 -4.26
N ILE A 97 -0.20 2.36 -5.38
CA ILE A 97 0.37 1.64 -6.52
C ILE A 97 1.57 2.41 -7.10
N CYS A 98 1.41 3.71 -7.36
CA CYS A 98 2.48 4.56 -7.88
C CYS A 98 3.66 4.64 -6.91
N PHE A 99 3.38 4.76 -5.61
CA PHE A 99 4.41 4.89 -4.60
C PHE A 99 5.23 3.61 -4.45
N ARG A 100 4.56 2.46 -4.31
CA ARG A 100 5.20 1.15 -4.25
C ARG A 100 6.07 0.90 -5.48
N THR A 101 5.56 1.25 -6.66
CA THR A 101 6.31 1.17 -7.92
C THR A 101 7.57 2.03 -7.90
N ALA A 102 7.47 3.28 -7.44
CA ALA A 102 8.60 4.19 -7.34
C ALA A 102 9.66 3.74 -6.31
N THR A 103 9.27 2.95 -5.31
CA THR A 103 10.13 2.46 -4.23
C THR A 103 10.64 1.03 -4.41
N LYS A 104 10.10 0.29 -5.38
CA LYS A 104 10.39 -1.15 -5.57
C LYS A 104 11.89 -1.40 -5.78
N GLY A 105 12.44 -2.32 -4.99
CA GLY A 105 13.85 -2.72 -5.07
C GLY A 105 14.85 -1.66 -4.58
N LYS A 106 14.39 -0.55 -3.98
CA LYS A 106 15.27 0.53 -3.49
C LYS A 106 15.58 0.43 -2.00
N PHE A 107 14.76 -0.27 -1.22
CA PHE A 107 14.87 -0.30 0.25
C PHE A 107 14.76 -1.72 0.78
N ASP A 108 15.59 -2.00 1.78
CA ASP A 108 15.64 -3.26 2.51
C ASP A 108 16.06 -3.00 3.97
N TYR A 109 16.33 -4.06 4.72
CA TYR A 109 16.72 -3.96 6.13
C TYR A 109 18.04 -3.20 6.34
N GLY A 110 18.98 -3.29 5.39
CA GLY A 110 20.25 -2.56 5.39
C GLY A 110 20.10 -1.12 4.87
N ASN A 111 19.20 -0.88 3.92
CA ASN A 111 18.87 0.43 3.38
C ASN A 111 17.45 0.85 3.75
N LYS A 112 17.28 1.24 5.03
CA LYS A 112 15.97 1.54 5.62
C LYS A 112 15.23 2.66 4.89
N PHE A 113 13.91 2.46 4.79
CA PHE A 113 12.96 3.39 4.20
C PHE A 113 12.51 4.46 5.21
N ASN A 114 13.41 5.37 5.58
CA ASN A 114 13.09 6.40 6.55
C ASN A 114 12.23 7.54 5.97
N ARG A 115 11.69 8.39 6.85
CA ARG A 115 10.80 9.49 6.49
C ARG A 115 11.44 10.51 5.55
N ASP A 116 12.71 10.82 5.73
CA ASP A 116 13.38 11.84 4.93
C ASP A 116 13.57 11.35 3.49
N LYS A 117 13.99 10.10 3.31
CA LYS A 117 13.98 9.43 2.01
C LYS A 117 12.58 9.39 1.41
N ALA A 118 11.55 9.05 2.20
CA ALA A 118 10.17 9.03 1.73
C ALA A 118 9.72 10.39 1.16
N LYS A 119 10.11 11.51 1.79
CA LYS A 119 9.78 12.86 1.32
C LYS A 119 10.38 13.17 -0.06
N GLU A 120 11.62 12.72 -0.29
CA GLU A 120 12.41 12.96 -1.50
C GLU A 120 11.98 12.11 -2.70
N ILE A 121 11.28 11.00 -2.47
CA ILE A 121 10.84 10.13 -3.56
C ILE A 121 9.90 10.88 -4.51
N LEU A 122 10.30 10.86 -5.79
CA LEU A 122 9.53 11.36 -6.90
C LEU A 122 8.54 10.27 -7.33
N VAL A 123 7.25 10.59 -7.27
CA VAL A 123 6.16 9.75 -7.73
C VAL A 123 5.42 10.49 -8.83
N THR A 124 5.26 9.83 -9.97
CA THR A 124 4.49 10.36 -11.10
C THR A 124 3.03 10.04 -10.90
N ILE A 125 2.19 11.08 -10.88
CA ILE A 125 0.73 10.99 -10.82
C ILE A 125 0.14 11.76 -12.01
N PRO A 126 -1.08 11.41 -12.47
CA PRO A 126 -1.68 12.06 -13.62
C PRO A 126 -2.10 13.50 -13.30
N TYR A 127 -1.88 14.40 -14.26
CA TYR A 127 -2.31 15.79 -14.20
C TYR A 127 -3.20 16.14 -15.40
N HIS A 128 -4.18 17.01 -15.17
CA HIS A 128 -5.01 17.62 -16.20
C HIS A 128 -5.15 19.11 -15.89
N ASN A 129 -4.83 19.98 -16.86
CA ASN A 129 -4.83 21.44 -16.68
C ASN A 129 -4.05 21.91 -15.43
N ASN A 130 -2.83 21.40 -15.25
CA ASN A 130 -1.94 21.70 -14.11
C ASN A 130 -2.50 21.32 -12.72
N LYS A 131 -3.59 20.54 -12.65
CA LYS A 131 -4.13 19.98 -11.41
C LYS A 131 -4.05 18.47 -11.43
N ILE A 132 -3.98 17.86 -10.26
CA ILE A 132 -4.00 16.40 -10.14
C ILE A 132 -5.31 15.87 -10.73
N ALA A 133 -5.23 14.88 -11.62
CA ALA A 133 -6.37 14.31 -12.31
C ALA A 133 -7.09 13.27 -11.43
N PHE A 134 -7.68 13.69 -10.32
CA PHE A 134 -8.37 12.82 -9.36
C PHE A 134 -9.42 11.93 -10.01
N LYS A 135 -10.24 12.49 -10.91
CA LYS A 135 -11.27 11.74 -11.61
C LYS A 135 -10.73 10.58 -12.43
N TYR A 136 -9.56 10.78 -13.05
CA TYR A 136 -8.89 9.72 -13.80
C TYR A 136 -8.44 8.59 -12.85
N MET A 137 -7.77 8.94 -11.74
CA MET A 137 -7.31 7.96 -10.75
C MET A 137 -8.48 7.14 -10.18
N GLU A 138 -9.58 7.80 -9.85
CA GLU A 138 -10.79 7.14 -9.37
C GLU A 138 -11.38 6.16 -10.40
N ASN A 139 -11.60 6.64 -11.63
CA ASN A 139 -12.18 5.84 -12.69
C ASN A 139 -11.28 4.64 -13.02
N TYR A 140 -9.97 4.83 -13.00
CA TYR A 140 -8.99 3.77 -13.23
C TYR A 140 -9.13 2.65 -12.20
N ILE A 141 -9.16 2.99 -10.91
CA ILE A 141 -9.28 1.99 -9.85
C ILE A 141 -10.65 1.30 -9.88
N LYS A 142 -11.74 2.04 -10.09
CA LYS A 142 -13.08 1.44 -10.20
C LYS A 142 -13.19 0.48 -11.38
N ALA A 143 -12.61 0.83 -12.53
CA ALA A 143 -12.58 -0.04 -13.70
C ALA A 143 -11.78 -1.32 -13.41
N LEU A 144 -10.69 -1.21 -12.66
CA LEU A 144 -9.86 -2.34 -12.24
C LEU A 144 -10.60 -3.27 -11.27
N GLU A 145 -11.25 -2.72 -10.23
CA GLU A 145 -12.11 -3.49 -9.31
C GLU A 145 -13.25 -4.21 -10.06
N ALA A 146 -13.90 -3.53 -11.01
CA ALA A 146 -14.95 -4.10 -11.84
C ALA A 146 -14.43 -5.22 -12.74
N TYR A 147 -13.26 -5.04 -13.34
CA TYR A 147 -12.62 -6.06 -14.17
C TYR A 147 -12.31 -7.33 -13.36
N LEU A 148 -11.69 -7.19 -12.19
CA LEU A 148 -11.38 -8.33 -11.30
C LEU A 148 -12.63 -9.07 -10.83
N THR A 149 -13.70 -8.32 -10.60
CA THR A 149 -15.02 -8.85 -10.22
C THR A 149 -15.61 -9.72 -11.33
N VAL A 150 -15.66 -9.21 -12.56
CA VAL A 150 -16.30 -9.90 -13.69
C VAL A 150 -15.49 -11.12 -14.13
N THR A 151 -14.17 -11.06 -13.99
CA THR A 151 -13.27 -12.15 -14.38
C THR A 151 -13.12 -13.23 -13.31
N ASN A 152 -13.80 -13.08 -12.16
CA ASN A 152 -13.71 -13.95 -10.99
C ASN A 152 -12.26 -14.16 -10.50
N LEU A 153 -11.39 -13.17 -10.73
CA LEU A 153 -9.98 -13.17 -10.33
C LEU A 153 -9.81 -12.76 -8.85
N ARG A 154 -10.81 -13.00 -8.01
CA ARG A 154 -10.86 -12.56 -6.61
C ARG A 154 -10.10 -13.49 -5.66
N ASP A 155 -9.92 -14.75 -6.04
CA ASP A 155 -9.18 -15.74 -5.24
C ASP A 155 -7.91 -16.18 -6.00
N TYR A 156 -6.78 -15.56 -5.66
CA TYR A 156 -5.46 -15.99 -6.09
C TYR A 156 -4.58 -16.30 -4.87
N HIS A 157 -4.84 -17.43 -4.22
CA HIS A 157 -3.72 -18.14 -3.61
C HIS A 157 -2.89 -18.73 -4.74
N LEU A 158 -1.77 -18.06 -5.06
CA LEU A 158 -0.76 -18.62 -5.95
C LEU A 158 -0.37 -20.00 -5.42
N THR A 159 -0.77 -21.04 -6.14
CA THR A 159 -0.29 -22.38 -5.83
C THR A 159 1.20 -22.43 -6.18
N LYS A 160 1.93 -23.37 -5.59
CA LYS A 160 3.35 -23.62 -5.98
C LYS A 160 3.50 -23.87 -7.49
N ASN A 161 2.43 -24.27 -8.18
CA ASN A 161 2.42 -24.40 -9.63
C ASN A 161 2.30 -23.06 -10.32
N ASP A 162 1.44 -22.15 -9.85
CA ASP A 162 1.31 -20.82 -10.43
C ASP A 162 2.60 -20.03 -10.29
N GLU A 163 3.29 -20.13 -9.15
CA GLU A 163 4.63 -19.54 -8.96
C GLU A 163 5.66 -20.06 -9.97
N LYS A 164 5.67 -21.38 -10.21
CA LYS A 164 6.56 -22.01 -11.21
C LYS A 164 6.22 -21.60 -12.64
N VAL A 165 4.93 -21.46 -12.94
CA VAL A 165 4.45 -21.01 -14.25
C VAL A 165 4.90 -19.56 -14.47
N LEU A 166 4.73 -18.69 -13.47
CA LEU A 166 5.19 -17.30 -13.53
C LEU A 166 6.71 -17.18 -13.65
N ASP A 167 7.48 -17.98 -12.92
CA ASP A 167 8.95 -18.02 -13.04
C ASP A 167 9.38 -18.48 -14.45
N LYS A 168 8.66 -19.44 -15.03
CA LYS A 168 8.88 -19.88 -16.42
C LYS A 168 8.52 -18.78 -17.42
N PHE A 169 7.41 -18.06 -17.22
CA PHE A 169 7.01 -16.93 -18.07
C PHE A 169 7.99 -15.75 -17.98
N ALA A 170 8.51 -15.44 -16.79
CA ALA A 170 9.53 -14.42 -16.61
C ALA A 170 10.81 -14.76 -17.38
N LYS A 171 11.24 -16.03 -17.30
CA LYS A 171 12.39 -16.56 -18.06
C LYS A 171 12.16 -16.57 -19.58
N LEU A 172 10.92 -16.72 -20.03
CA LEU A 172 10.55 -16.61 -21.44
C LEU A 172 10.55 -15.15 -21.92
N SER A 173 10.13 -14.20 -21.07
CA SER A 173 10.10 -12.78 -21.42
C SER A 173 11.50 -12.13 -21.57
N ASP A 174 12.54 -12.78 -21.04
CA ASP A 174 13.94 -12.39 -21.22
C ASP A 174 14.49 -12.67 -22.63
N THR A 175 13.75 -13.40 -23.47
CA THR A 175 14.08 -13.57 -24.90
C THR A 175 13.19 -12.68 -25.78
N LYS A 176 13.62 -11.43 -25.95
CA LYS A 176 13.22 -10.47 -27.00
C LYS A 176 11.73 -10.47 -27.40
N SER A 177 10.91 -9.67 -26.72
CA SER A 177 10.00 -8.74 -27.43
C SER A 177 9.46 -7.67 -26.49
N ARG A 178 9.59 -6.41 -26.92
CA ARG A 178 9.10 -5.22 -26.24
C ARG A 178 7.56 -5.18 -26.28
N GLY A 179 6.95 -5.05 -25.10
CA GLY A 179 5.54 -4.71 -24.94
C GLY A 179 5.32 -4.03 -23.60
N VAL A 180 5.32 -2.69 -23.60
CA VAL A 180 5.24 -1.81 -22.41
C VAL A 180 3.93 -2.00 -21.60
N GLY A 181 2.95 -2.76 -22.13
CA GLY A 181 1.67 -3.02 -21.46
C GLY A 181 1.64 -4.19 -20.47
N GLY A 182 2.45 -5.23 -20.66
CA GLY A 182 2.34 -6.47 -19.87
C GLY A 182 2.97 -6.37 -18.47
N LEU A 183 4.11 -5.68 -18.37
CA LEU A 183 4.81 -5.46 -17.10
C LEU A 183 3.97 -4.61 -16.14
N CYS A 184 3.19 -3.67 -16.68
CA CYS A 184 2.33 -2.77 -15.92
C CYS A 184 1.18 -3.53 -15.25
N LEU A 185 0.47 -4.39 -15.99
CA LEU A 185 -0.63 -5.22 -15.47
C LEU A 185 -0.19 -6.20 -14.38
N PHE A 186 1.00 -6.80 -14.52
CA PHE A 186 1.57 -7.69 -13.49
C PHE A 186 2.00 -6.94 -12.22
N GLN A 187 2.59 -5.74 -12.35
CA GLN A 187 2.92 -4.89 -11.21
C GLN A 187 1.65 -4.40 -10.48
N ILE A 188 0.60 -4.13 -11.25
CA ILE A 188 -0.71 -3.70 -10.75
C ILE A 188 -1.42 -4.86 -10.04
N ALA A 189 -1.42 -6.08 -10.59
CA ALA A 189 -2.00 -7.28 -9.96
C ALA A 189 -1.39 -7.59 -8.59
N ARG A 190 -0.06 -7.48 -8.44
CA ARG A 190 0.61 -7.65 -7.14
C ARG A 190 0.41 -6.48 -6.17
N CYS A 191 0.16 -5.27 -6.68
CA CYS A 191 -0.26 -4.18 -5.80
C CYS A 191 -1.73 -4.33 -5.37
N ILE A 192 -2.61 -4.85 -6.23
CA ILE A 192 -4.02 -5.13 -5.92
C ILE A 192 -4.15 -6.14 -4.76
N GLU A 193 -3.32 -7.20 -4.75
CA GLU A 193 -3.29 -8.22 -3.65
C GLU A 193 -3.18 -7.61 -2.26
N MET A 194 -2.56 -6.44 -2.13
CA MET A 194 -2.23 -5.80 -0.85
C MET A 194 -3.08 -4.56 -0.54
N VAL A 195 -3.83 -4.08 -1.53
CA VAL A 195 -4.52 -2.78 -1.53
C VAL A 195 -6.05 -2.96 -1.42
N PHE A 196 -6.59 -4.11 -1.85
CA PHE A 196 -8.04 -4.38 -1.85
C PHE A 196 -8.50 -5.52 -0.93
N TRP A 197 -7.59 -6.23 -0.27
CA TRP A 197 -7.94 -7.45 0.45
C TRP A 197 -7.52 -7.42 1.92
N ASN A 198 -8.52 -7.13 2.75
CA ASN A 198 -8.87 -7.80 4.00
C ASN A 198 -10.40 -7.83 4.09
#